data_AF-A0A183SFQ3-F1
#
_entry.id   AF-A0A183SFQ3-F1
#
_cell.length_a   1.000
_cell.length_b   1.000
_cell.length_c   1.000
_cell.angle_alpha   90.00
_cell.angle_beta   90.00
_cell.angle_gamma   90.00
#
_symmetry.space_group_name_H-M   'P 1'
#
loop_
_entity.id
_entity.type
_entity.pdbx_description
1 polymer ?
#
loop_
_entity_poly.entity_id
_entity_poly.type
_entity_poly.pdbx_seq_one_letter_code
_entity_poly.pdbx_strand_id
1 'polypeptide(L)'
;MAGFQLFKKDKKERQGDGVHPYVKSELTVLDKTYKLASTAEAIWLFIKVSDTSSLDVLTVYRLPRRDPVAYAYLLEELEKIATWLYILIMGDFNAPHIDWSSTCAHSSDLDIDGCLLSTKLKLLLIQNFTFPARVCEAQQADCLDLVLMKSHDSID
;
A
#
# COMPACT_ATOMS: atom_id res chain seq x y z
N MET A 1 16.80 -15.26 -5.34
CA MET A 1 16.33 -16.38 -4.50
C MET A 1 15.73 -17.44 -5.40
N ALA A 2 16.06 -18.71 -5.20
CA ALA A 2 15.41 -19.79 -5.94
C ALA A 2 13.91 -19.84 -5.57
N GLY A 3 13.04 -20.05 -6.56
CA GLY A 3 11.59 -20.15 -6.36
C GLY A 3 10.83 -18.82 -6.25
N PHE A 4 11.47 -17.68 -6.55
CA PHE A 4 10.81 -16.37 -6.57
C PHE A 4 11.14 -15.57 -7.83
N GLN A 5 10.15 -14.84 -8.32
CA GLN A 5 10.24 -13.81 -9.35
C GLN A 5 10.37 -12.45 -8.67
N LEU A 6 11.42 -11.71 -9.01
CA LEU A 6 11.66 -10.36 -8.48
C LEU A 6 11.09 -9.31 -9.43
N PHE A 7 10.22 -8.46 -8.90
CA PHE A 7 9.78 -7.23 -9.55
C PHE A 7 10.46 -6.05 -8.86
N LYS A 8 10.79 -4.99 -9.59
CA LYS A 8 11.49 -3.85 -8.98
C LYS A 8 11.20 -2.53 -9.67
N LYS A 9 11.11 -1.49 -8.86
CA LYS A 9 11.08 -0.09 -9.25
C LYS A 9 12.17 0.58 -8.44
N ASP A 10 13.30 0.80 -9.08
CA ASP A 10 14.45 1.49 -8.49
C ASP A 10 14.34 2.99 -8.79
N LYS A 11 14.78 3.85 -7.86
CA LYS A 11 14.96 5.28 -8.16
C LYS A 11 15.99 5.47 -9.27
N LYS A 12 15.72 6.40 -10.18
CA LYS A 12 16.66 6.80 -11.26
C LYS A 12 18.02 7.28 -10.73
N GLU A 13 18.09 7.78 -9.50
CA GLU A 13 19.26 8.50 -8.97
C GLU A 13 20.05 7.74 -7.90
N ARG A 14 19.51 6.67 -7.30
CA ARG A 14 20.21 5.87 -6.27
C ARG A 14 19.87 4.39 -6.34
N GLN A 15 20.89 3.56 -6.47
CA GLN A 15 20.77 2.10 -6.45
C GLN A 15 20.44 1.63 -5.02
N GLY A 16 19.37 0.86 -4.86
CA GLY A 16 18.93 0.30 -3.56
C GLY A 16 17.77 1.02 -2.88
N ASP A 17 17.23 2.08 -3.50
CA ASP A 17 16.09 2.84 -2.99
C ASP A 17 14.88 2.57 -3.91
N GLY A 18 13.80 1.98 -3.38
CA GLY A 18 12.67 1.52 -4.20
C GLY A 18 11.81 0.42 -3.58
N VAL A 19 10.89 -0.14 -4.37
CA VAL A 19 10.01 -1.26 -3.97
C VAL A 19 10.41 -2.53 -4.74
N HIS A 20 10.49 -3.65 -4.02
CA HIS A 20 10.95 -4.95 -4.55
C HIS A 20 10.00 -6.09 -4.13
N PRO A 21 8.82 -6.24 -4.76
CA PRO A 21 7.95 -7.36 -4.47
C PRO A 21 8.56 -8.65 -5.02
N TYR A 22 8.59 -9.68 -4.18
CA TYR A 22 8.94 -11.04 -4.55
C TYR A 22 7.67 -11.87 -4.67
N VAL A 23 7.45 -12.45 -5.84
CA VAL A 23 6.31 -13.34 -6.10
C VAL A 23 6.82 -14.76 -6.20
N LYS A 24 6.22 -15.72 -5.48
CA LYS A 24 6.59 -17.14 -5.63
C LYS A 24 6.45 -17.57 -7.09
N SER A 25 7.41 -18.34 -7.61
CA SER A 25 7.42 -18.78 -9.01
C SER A 25 6.22 -19.64 -9.41
N GLU A 26 5.52 -20.24 -8.44
CA GLU A 26 4.27 -20.98 -8.64
C GLU A 26 3.07 -20.08 -9.00
N LEU A 27 3.14 -18.79 -8.66
CA LEU A 27 2.11 -17.82 -9.00
C LEU A 27 2.38 -17.23 -10.38
N THR A 28 1.31 -17.03 -11.14
CA THR A 28 1.38 -16.43 -12.47
C THR A 28 1.10 -14.94 -12.38
N VAL A 29 2.07 -14.12 -12.80
CA VAL A 29 1.90 -12.67 -12.97
C VAL A 29 1.51 -12.41 -14.42
N LEU A 30 0.32 -11.86 -14.62
CA LEU A 30 -0.28 -11.58 -15.92
C LEU A 30 0.20 -10.26 -16.51
N ASP A 31 0.33 -9.23 -15.67
CA ASP A 31 0.84 -7.92 -16.07
C ASP A 31 1.55 -7.21 -14.89
N LYS A 32 2.32 -6.18 -15.22
CA LYS A 32 2.97 -5.29 -14.25
C LYS A 32 2.99 -3.85 -14.74
N THR A 33 2.65 -2.92 -13.86
CA THR A 33 2.71 -1.48 -14.13
C THR A 33 3.50 -0.75 -13.05
N TYR A 34 4.40 0.12 -13.49
CA TYR A 34 5.20 1.01 -12.64
C TYR A 34 4.69 2.46 -12.62
N LYS A 35 3.70 2.74 -13.48
CA LYS A 35 3.15 4.08 -13.72
C LYS A 35 1.98 4.33 -12.77
N LEU A 36 2.32 4.79 -11.57
CA LEU A 36 1.42 5.64 -10.80
C LEU A 36 1.81 7.09 -11.07
N ALA A 37 0.84 7.98 -11.11
CA ALA A 37 1.10 9.42 -11.24
C ALA A 37 1.85 10.00 -10.03
N SER A 38 1.91 9.26 -8.93
CA SER A 38 2.61 9.63 -7.69
C SER A 38 4.13 9.42 -7.77
N THR A 39 4.87 10.24 -7.01
CA THR A 39 6.30 10.03 -6.76
C THR A 39 6.56 8.96 -5.70
N ALA A 40 5.51 8.39 -5.09
CA ALA A 40 5.64 7.21 -4.24
C ALA A 40 6.28 6.05 -5.01
N GLU A 41 7.17 5.33 -4.33
CA GLU A 41 7.72 4.10 -4.89
C GLU A 41 6.62 3.06 -4.83
N ALA A 42 6.13 2.63 -5.99
CA ALA A 42 5.01 1.72 -6.02
C ALA A 42 4.99 0.88 -7.29
N ILE A 43 4.57 -0.37 -7.14
CA ILE A 43 4.49 -1.37 -8.20
C ILE A 43 3.13 -2.02 -8.13
N TRP A 44 2.49 -2.08 -9.28
CA TRP A 44 1.28 -2.83 -9.51
C TRP A 44 1.61 -4.14 -10.21
N LEU A 45 1.20 -5.26 -9.62
CA LEU A 45 1.19 -6.57 -10.23
C LEU A 45 -0.24 -7.09 -10.38
N PHE A 46 -0.56 -7.64 -11.56
CA PHE A 46 -1.81 -8.35 -11.79
C PHE A 46 -1.54 -9.85 -11.70
N ILE A 47 -2.07 -10.51 -10.66
CA ILE A 47 -1.74 -11.90 -10.33
C ILE A 47 -2.93 -12.80 -10.61
N LYS A 48 -2.71 -13.89 -11.36
CA LYS A 48 -3.73 -14.92 -11.57
C LYS A 48 -3.91 -15.73 -10.28
N VAL A 49 -5.16 -15.83 -9.81
CA VAL A 49 -5.53 -16.64 -8.64
C VAL A 49 -6.11 -17.99 -9.07
N SER A 50 -6.95 -17.97 -10.11
CA SER A 50 -7.51 -19.17 -10.72
C SER A 50 -7.71 -18.94 -12.23
N ASP A 51 -8.27 -19.91 -12.95
CA ASP A 51 -8.56 -19.75 -14.39
C ASP A 51 -9.59 -18.65 -14.68
N THR A 52 -10.42 -18.30 -13.70
CA THR A 52 -11.50 -17.32 -13.84
C THR A 52 -11.30 -16.08 -12.99
N SER A 53 -10.27 -16.04 -12.14
CA SER A 53 -10.06 -14.93 -11.21
C SER A 53 -8.61 -14.47 -11.13
N SER A 54 -8.47 -13.19 -10.82
CA SER A 54 -7.20 -12.49 -10.69
C SER A 54 -7.29 -11.47 -9.56
N LEU A 55 -6.14 -11.07 -9.06
CA LEU A 55 -5.97 -10.15 -7.95
C LEU A 55 -5.02 -9.03 -8.38
N ASP A 56 -5.47 -7.80 -8.17
CA ASP A 56 -4.63 -6.62 -8.30
C ASP A 56 -3.84 -6.44 -7.00
N VAL A 57 -2.51 -6.41 -7.12
CA VAL A 57 -1.61 -6.24 -5.99
C VAL A 57 -0.81 -4.96 -6.18
N LEU A 58 -1.15 -3.95 -5.38
CA LEU A 58 -0.40 -2.71 -5.32
C LEU A 58 0.55 -2.76 -4.12
N THR A 59 1.86 -2.70 -4.37
CA THR A 59 2.87 -2.53 -3.32
C THR A 59 3.34 -1.09 -3.30
N VAL A 60 3.30 -0.45 -2.12
CA VAL A 60 3.64 0.97 -1.92
C VAL A 60 4.75 1.11 -0.89
N TYR A 61 5.69 2.01 -1.15
CA TYR A 61 6.61 2.55 -0.16
C TYR A 61 6.52 4.07 -0.22
N ARG A 62 5.92 4.65 0.82
CA ARG A 62 5.89 6.09 1.03
C ARG A 62 7.15 6.50 1.77
N LEU A 63 7.89 7.45 1.22
CA LEU A 63 9.03 8.02 1.95
C LEU A 63 8.55 8.73 3.23
N PRO A 64 9.34 8.70 4.32
CA PRO A 64 8.99 9.38 5.57
C PRO A 64 9.05 10.92 5.48
N ARG A 65 9.61 11.46 4.38
CA ARG A 65 9.65 12.91 4.15
C ARG A 65 8.27 13.41 3.73
N ARG A 66 7.83 14.53 4.32
CA ARG A 66 6.58 15.20 3.96
C ARG A 66 6.72 15.86 2.59
N ASP A 67 6.30 15.17 1.54
CA ASP A 67 5.96 15.76 0.24
C ASP A 67 4.43 15.69 0.08
N PRO A 68 3.70 16.76 0.41
CA PRO A 68 2.24 16.77 0.36
C PRO A 68 1.68 16.54 -1.05
N VAL A 69 2.40 16.98 -2.08
CA VAL A 69 1.94 16.87 -3.48
C VAL A 69 2.03 15.43 -3.96
N ALA A 70 3.18 14.79 -3.73
CA ALA A 70 3.38 13.36 -3.97
C ALA A 70 2.30 12.49 -3.33
N TYR A 71 1.94 12.88 -2.11
CA TYR A 71 0.98 12.17 -1.30
C TYR A 71 -0.47 12.38 -1.76
N ALA A 72 -0.84 13.60 -2.14
CA ALA A 72 -2.14 13.86 -2.74
C ALA A 72 -2.33 13.01 -4.01
N TYR A 73 -1.31 12.93 -4.88
CA TYR A 73 -1.35 12.03 -6.03
C TYR A 73 -1.48 10.56 -5.65
N LEU A 74 -0.82 10.10 -4.57
CA LEU A 74 -0.99 8.73 -4.09
C LEU A 74 -2.45 8.48 -3.66
N LEU A 75 -3.05 9.40 -2.88
CA LEU A 75 -4.44 9.27 -2.45
C LEU A 75 -5.42 9.26 -3.64
N GLU A 76 -5.24 10.16 -4.61
CA GLU A 76 -6.06 10.16 -5.84
C GLU A 76 -5.96 8.85 -6.61
N GLU A 77 -4.76 8.27 -6.71
CA GLU A 77 -4.59 6.97 -7.35
C GLU A 77 -5.24 5.85 -6.53
N LEU A 78 -5.11 5.86 -5.20
CA LEU A 78 -5.80 4.90 -4.33
C LEU A 78 -7.33 4.99 -4.50
N GLU A 79 -7.90 6.19 -4.64
CA GLU A 79 -9.33 6.36 -4.89
C GLU A 79 -9.75 5.75 -6.23
N LYS A 80 -8.97 5.94 -7.29
CA LYS A 80 -9.24 5.32 -8.61
C LYS A 80 -9.15 3.80 -8.53
N ILE A 81 -8.11 3.31 -7.88
CA ILE A 81 -7.74 1.90 -7.84
C ILE A 81 -8.68 1.10 -6.94
N ALA A 82 -9.13 1.67 -5.82
CA ALA A 82 -10.08 1.04 -4.91
C ALA A 82 -11.50 0.89 -5.50
N THR A 83 -11.75 1.42 -6.71
CA THR A 83 -12.98 1.08 -7.44
C THR A 83 -13.00 -0.39 -7.87
N TRP A 84 -11.84 -1.05 -7.96
CA TRP A 84 -11.73 -2.45 -8.40
C TRP A 84 -12.07 -3.40 -7.24
N LEU A 85 -12.76 -4.50 -7.55
CA LEU A 85 -13.33 -5.40 -6.53
C LEU A 85 -12.30 -6.32 -5.86
N TYR A 86 -11.27 -6.76 -6.59
CA TYR A 86 -10.28 -7.72 -6.10
C TYR A 86 -8.91 -7.07 -6.03
N ILE A 87 -8.73 -6.22 -5.02
CA ILE A 87 -7.48 -5.52 -4.80
C ILE A 87 -6.89 -5.74 -3.41
N LEU A 88 -5.57 -5.96 -3.40
CA LEU A 88 -4.69 -5.94 -2.24
C LEU A 88 -3.72 -4.76 -2.37
N ILE A 89 -3.77 -3.82 -1.43
CA ILE A 89 -2.81 -2.72 -1.33
C ILE A 89 -1.95 -2.98 -0.11
N MET A 90 -0.62 -3.01 -0.26
CA MET A 90 0.27 -3.30 0.85
C MET A 90 1.56 -2.49 0.81
N GLY A 91 2.22 -2.38 1.96
CA GLY A 91 3.58 -1.85 2.10
C GLY A 91 3.70 -0.80 3.19
N ASP A 92 4.82 -0.06 3.19
CA ASP A 92 5.15 0.91 4.24
C ASP A 92 4.60 2.28 3.87
N PHE A 93 3.57 2.72 4.61
CA PHE A 93 2.95 4.03 4.43
C PHE A 93 3.59 5.09 5.31
N ASN A 94 4.51 4.73 6.23
CA ASN A 94 5.20 5.64 7.12
C ASN A 94 4.27 6.66 7.82
N ALA A 95 3.07 6.25 8.25
CA ALA A 95 2.04 7.11 8.85
C ALA A 95 1.94 6.90 10.39
N PRO A 96 2.91 7.40 11.17
CA PRO A 96 3.03 7.12 12.60
C PRO A 96 1.96 7.79 13.45
N HIS A 97 1.26 8.79 12.94
CA HIS A 97 0.25 9.51 13.72
C HIS A 97 -1.13 8.85 13.65
N ILE A 98 -1.25 7.71 12.98
CA ILE A 98 -2.49 6.93 12.91
C ILE A 98 -2.38 5.74 13.87
N ASP A 99 -3.29 5.68 14.82
CA ASP A 99 -3.56 4.47 15.56
C ASP A 99 -4.49 3.57 14.73
N TRP A 100 -3.89 2.61 14.04
CA TRP A 100 -4.61 1.66 13.19
C TRP A 100 -5.47 0.66 13.97
N SER A 101 -5.24 0.51 15.28
CA SER A 101 -6.03 -0.38 16.14
C SER A 101 -7.37 0.26 16.50
N SER A 102 -7.36 1.56 16.81
CA SER A 102 -8.57 2.34 17.11
C SER A 102 -9.14 3.09 15.91
N THR A 103 -8.47 3.01 14.74
CA THR A 103 -8.85 3.74 13.51
C THR A 103 -9.01 5.24 13.78
N CYS A 104 -8.03 5.81 14.51
CA CYS A 104 -8.00 7.21 14.90
C CYS A 104 -6.66 7.85 14.50
N ALA A 105 -6.67 9.13 14.14
CA ALA A 105 -5.44 9.90 13.92
C ALA A 105 -5.22 10.88 15.08
N HIS A 106 -3.98 11.00 15.54
CA HIS A 106 -3.56 11.98 16.53
C HIS A 106 -3.13 13.32 15.90
N SER A 107 -3.29 13.44 14.57
CA SER A 107 -3.05 14.64 13.77
C SER A 107 -4.38 15.26 13.31
N SER A 108 -4.34 16.45 12.72
CA SER A 108 -5.56 17.03 12.12
C SER A 108 -6.02 16.23 10.88
N ASP A 109 -7.30 16.31 10.55
CA ASP A 109 -7.84 15.68 9.32
C ASP A 109 -7.23 16.26 8.03
N LEU A 110 -6.67 17.47 8.12
CA LEU A 110 -5.96 18.15 7.03
C LEU A 110 -4.49 17.71 6.92
N ASP A 111 -3.97 16.98 7.91
CA ASP A 111 -2.65 16.38 7.82
C ASP A 111 -2.69 15.13 6.95
N ILE A 112 -1.52 14.79 6.38
CA ILE A 112 -1.29 13.62 5.53
C ILE A 112 -1.88 12.34 6.14
N ASP A 113 -1.67 12.13 7.43
CA ASP A 113 -2.11 10.94 8.15
C ASP A 113 -3.64 10.94 8.36
N GLY A 114 -4.24 12.09 8.68
CA GLY A 114 -5.69 12.26 8.73
C GLY A 114 -6.36 12.03 7.36
N CYS A 115 -5.77 12.57 6.29
CA CYS A 115 -6.21 12.33 4.92
C CYS A 115 -6.13 10.83 4.56
N LEU A 116 -5.09 10.11 4.96
CA LEU A 116 -4.98 8.66 4.72
C LEU A 116 -6.16 7.91 5.34
N LEU A 117 -6.42 8.23 6.61
CA LEU A 117 -7.44 7.58 7.41
C LEU A 117 -8.82 7.85 6.82
N SER A 118 -9.09 9.10 6.45
CA SER A 118 -10.30 9.51 5.76
C SER A 118 -10.48 8.77 4.43
N THR A 119 -9.45 8.70 3.60
CA THR A 119 -9.49 7.96 2.32
C THR A 119 -9.72 6.46 2.55
N LYS A 120 -9.03 5.82 3.51
CA LYS A 120 -9.26 4.41 3.87
C LYS A 120 -10.74 4.16 4.23
N LEU A 121 -11.29 5.00 5.11
CA LEU A 121 -12.68 4.89 5.57
C LEU A 121 -13.68 5.11 4.41
N LYS A 122 -13.47 6.16 3.61
CA LYS A 122 -14.28 6.48 2.43
C LYS A 122 -14.30 5.33 1.41
N LEU A 123 -13.16 4.68 1.22
CA LEU A 123 -13.00 3.58 0.27
C LEU A 123 -13.33 2.19 0.84
N LEU A 124 -13.79 2.13 2.10
CA LEU A 124 -14.09 0.87 2.80
C LEU A 124 -12.92 -0.13 2.76
N LEU A 125 -11.69 0.40 2.87
CA LEU A 125 -10.48 -0.41 2.91
C LEU A 125 -10.28 -0.96 4.32
N ILE A 126 -10.31 -2.28 4.43
CA ILE A 126 -10.09 -3.02 5.67
C ILE A 126 -8.60 -3.30 5.82
N GLN A 127 -8.05 -2.90 6.96
CA GLN A 127 -6.69 -3.25 7.36
C GLN A 127 -6.69 -4.67 7.94
N ASN A 128 -5.92 -5.58 7.36
CA ASN A 128 -5.92 -7.00 7.72
C ASN A 128 -4.95 -7.36 8.85
N PHE A 129 -3.98 -6.48 9.16
CA PHE A 129 -3.03 -6.69 10.27
C PHE A 129 -2.96 -5.43 11.13
N THR A 130 -3.28 -5.53 12.42
CA THR A 130 -3.24 -4.39 13.35
C THR A 130 -2.15 -4.51 14.40
N PHE A 131 -1.39 -5.61 14.38
CA PHE A 131 -0.24 -5.78 15.26
C PHE A 131 0.95 -4.94 14.77
N PRO A 132 1.75 -4.35 15.68
CA PRO A 132 2.92 -3.56 15.30
C PRO A 132 3.88 -4.39 14.46
N ALA A 133 4.20 -3.89 13.26
CA ALA A 133 5.17 -4.52 12.37
C ALA A 133 6.63 -4.18 12.78
N ARG A 134 6.81 -3.14 13.60
CA ARG A 134 8.10 -2.75 14.18
C ARG A 134 7.97 -2.65 15.70
N VAL A 135 8.83 -3.36 16.40
CA VAL A 135 9.07 -3.20 17.84
C VAL A 135 10.53 -2.81 18.01
N CYS A 136 10.80 -1.54 18.29
CA CYS A 136 12.11 -1.08 18.73
C CYS A 136 12.01 -0.73 20.22
N GLU A 137 12.96 -1.20 21.04
CA GLU A 137 12.94 -1.01 22.51
C GLU A 137 12.86 0.46 22.95
N ALA A 138 13.17 1.41 22.06
CA ALA A 138 13.15 2.85 22.30
C ALA A 138 11.96 3.61 21.65
N GLN A 139 11.06 2.93 20.94
CA GLN A 139 9.92 3.55 20.23
C GLN A 139 8.59 2.93 20.66
N GLN A 140 7.53 3.75 20.67
CA GLN A 140 6.17 3.25 20.76
C GLN A 140 5.91 2.32 19.57
N ALA A 141 5.17 1.24 19.81
CA ALA A 141 4.96 0.22 18.80
C ALA A 141 4.01 0.78 17.71
N ASP A 142 4.56 1.08 16.53
CA ASP A 142 3.84 1.72 15.44
C ASP A 142 3.54 0.72 14.32
N CYS A 143 2.29 0.73 13.84
CA CYS A 143 1.88 -0.02 12.66
C CYS A 143 2.07 0.87 11.43
N LEU A 144 3.24 0.83 10.80
CA LEU A 144 3.55 1.62 9.59
C LEU A 144 3.31 0.83 8.29
N ASP A 145 3.40 -0.49 8.39
CA ASP A 145 3.21 -1.43 7.31
C ASP A 145 1.73 -1.83 7.23
N LEU A 146 1.09 -1.54 6.10
CA LEU A 146 -0.34 -1.76 5.90
C LEU A 146 -0.59 -2.90 4.92
N VAL A 147 -1.74 -3.56 5.09
CA VAL A 147 -2.29 -4.55 4.16
C VAL A 147 -3.79 -4.32 4.09
N LEU A 148 -4.18 -3.55 3.09
CA LEU A 148 -5.53 -3.08 2.86
C LEU A 148 -6.20 -3.92 1.78
N MET A 149 -7.43 -4.35 2.05
CA MET A 149 -8.31 -4.98 1.06
C MET A 149 -9.67 -4.29 1.09
N LYS A 150 -10.40 -4.32 -0.02
CA LYS A 150 -11.76 -3.78 -0.05
C LYS A 150 -12.72 -4.67 0.74
N SER A 151 -13.66 -4.08 1.48
CA SER A 151 -14.71 -4.86 2.12
C SER A 151 -15.61 -5.54 1.07
N HIS A 152 -15.89 -6.83 1.24
CA HIS A 152 -16.81 -7.56 0.36
C HIS A 152 -18.27 -7.08 0.44
N ASP A 153 -18.61 -6.31 1.48
CA ASP A 153 -19.98 -5.83 1.73
C ASP A 153 -20.38 -4.59 0.90
N SER A 154 -19.53 -4.12 -0.02
CA SER A 154 -19.81 -2.92 -0.84
C SER A 154 -20.51 -3.24 -2.18
N ILE A 155 -21.37 -4.25 -2.21
CA ILE A 155 -22.20 -4.55 -3.39
C ILE A 155 -23.57 -3.88 -3.17
N ASP A 156 -23.76 -2.72 -3.79
CA ASP A 156 -25.09 -2.19 -4.14
C ASP A 156 -25.46 -2.64 -5.56
#